data_AF-A0A815QE90-F1
#
_entry.id   AF-A0A815QE90-F1
#
_cell.length_a   1.000
_cell.length_b   1.000
_cell.length_c   1.000
_cell.angle_alpha   90.00
_cell.angle_beta   90.00
_cell.angle_gamma   90.00
#
_symmetry.space_group_name_H-M   'P 1'
#
loop_
_entity.id
_entity.type
_entity.pdbx_description
1 polymer ?
#
loop_
_entity_poly.entity_id
_entity_poly.type
_entity_poly.pdbx_seq_one_letter_code
_entity_poly.pdbx_strand_id
1 'polypeptide(L)'
;MASGTTDRKLDACCLTEYRPLPGTPSGQIIKIAGIDTYHILGKNETSKGKAIVLLTDIFGLTKNPRMTADEVSEKSGFDVYVPDLFNGDPVPTSVLEGMPEAPNEARSIGAKLRFVGKFVTSLGPWMFRHRQAVTLPIVEKFFKALRSEKGVTR
;
A
#
# COMPACT_ATOMS: atom_id res chain seq x y z
N MET A 1 -31.58 -4.95 25.06
CA MET A 1 -30.48 -5.93 25.26
C MET A 1 -30.48 -6.90 24.09
N ALA A 2 -29.28 -7.32 23.67
CA ALA A 2 -28.94 -8.28 22.59
C ALA A 2 -29.27 -7.82 21.15
N SER A 3 -28.30 -7.33 20.38
CA SER A 3 -27.25 -8.07 19.67
C SER A 3 -27.73 -8.54 18.29
N GLY A 4 -27.63 -7.65 17.30
CA GLY A 4 -27.72 -8.00 15.89
C GLY A 4 -26.33 -7.99 15.28
N THR A 5 -25.64 -9.13 15.28
CA THR A 5 -24.47 -9.34 14.43
C THR A 5 -24.97 -9.44 12.99
N THR A 6 -24.95 -8.34 12.26
CA THR A 6 -25.09 -8.39 10.81
C THR A 6 -23.86 -9.11 10.25
N ASP A 7 -24.10 -10.26 9.65
CA ASP A 7 -23.14 -10.98 8.82
C ASP A 7 -22.80 -10.07 7.63
N ARG A 8 -21.77 -9.22 7.79
CA ARG A 8 -21.31 -8.32 6.73
C ARG A 8 -20.58 -9.14 5.68
N LYS A 9 -21.33 -9.76 4.78
CA LYS A 9 -20.76 -10.28 3.53
C LYS A 9 -20.14 -9.12 2.76
N LEU A 10 -18.88 -9.28 2.39
CA LEU A 10 -18.19 -8.36 1.50
C LEU A 10 -18.95 -8.30 0.17
N ASP A 11 -19.21 -7.08 -0.33
CA ASP A 11 -19.86 -6.89 -1.60
C ASP A 11 -19.04 -7.54 -2.73
N ALA A 12 -19.69 -7.92 -3.83
CA ALA A 12 -19.03 -8.57 -4.96
C ALA A 12 -17.83 -7.75 -5.51
N CYS A 13 -17.85 -6.42 -5.36
CA CYS A 13 -16.73 -5.53 -5.68
C CYS A 13 -15.43 -5.90 -4.94
N CYS A 14 -15.52 -6.38 -3.69
CA CYS A 14 -14.39 -6.80 -2.87
C CYS A 14 -13.93 -8.24 -3.12
N LEU A 15 -14.72 -9.03 -3.85
CA LEU A 15 -14.46 -10.45 -4.12
C LEU A 15 -14.13 -10.72 -5.60
N THR A 16 -14.13 -9.68 -6.45
CA THR A 16 -13.70 -9.77 -7.84
C THR A 16 -12.18 -9.64 -7.98
N GLU A 17 -11.65 -10.14 -9.12
CA GLU A 17 -10.26 -10.02 -9.52
C GLU A 17 -9.68 -8.60 -9.39
N TYR A 18 -8.34 -8.51 -9.37
CA TYR A 18 -7.61 -7.25 -9.34
C TYR A 18 -8.11 -6.27 -10.41
N ARG A 19 -8.77 -5.19 -9.97
CA ARG A 19 -9.21 -4.09 -10.83
C ARG A 19 -8.33 -2.87 -10.57
N PRO A 20 -7.42 -2.50 -11.50
CA PRO A 20 -6.67 -1.27 -11.36
C PRO A 20 -7.60 -0.06 -11.40
N LEU A 21 -7.31 0.95 -10.59
CA LEU A 21 -8.08 2.20 -10.61
C LEU A 21 -7.90 2.90 -11.98
N PRO A 22 -8.98 3.39 -12.63
CA PRO A 22 -8.89 4.09 -13.90
C PRO A 22 -8.23 5.46 -13.73
N GLY A 23 -7.80 6.09 -14.83
CA GLY A 23 -7.17 7.43 -14.80
C GLY A 23 -5.64 7.40 -14.65
N THR A 24 -5.07 8.57 -14.35
CA THR A 24 -3.62 8.78 -14.21
C THR A 24 -3.36 9.55 -12.91
N PRO A 25 -2.39 9.12 -12.07
CA PRO A 25 -2.03 9.86 -10.87
C PRO A 25 -1.62 11.30 -11.20
N SER A 26 -2.14 12.26 -10.44
CA SER A 26 -2.00 13.70 -10.64
C SER A 26 -1.01 14.37 -9.69
N GLY A 27 -0.66 13.68 -8.60
CA GLY A 27 0.36 14.08 -7.64
C GLY A 27 1.78 13.86 -8.16
N GLN A 28 2.75 14.08 -7.27
CA GLN A 28 4.17 14.11 -7.60
C GLN A 28 4.99 13.25 -6.65
N ILE A 29 6.13 12.74 -7.11
CA ILE A 29 7.12 12.10 -6.25
C ILE A 29 8.04 13.18 -5.68
N ILE A 30 8.12 13.24 -4.35
CA ILE A 30 9.05 14.08 -3.58
C ILE A 30 9.92 13.20 -2.69
N LYS A 31 11.02 13.75 -2.18
CA LYS A 31 11.86 13.08 -1.17
C LYS A 31 11.64 13.69 0.21
N ILE A 32 11.36 12.85 1.20
CA ILE A 32 11.28 13.23 2.62
C ILE A 32 12.28 12.36 3.39
N ALA A 33 13.28 12.98 4.02
CA ALA A 33 14.40 12.28 4.66
C ALA A 33 15.08 11.19 3.79
N GLY A 34 15.14 11.43 2.47
CA GLY A 34 15.70 10.51 1.47
C GLY A 34 14.77 9.40 1.00
N ILE A 35 13.53 9.33 1.52
CA ILE A 35 12.51 8.35 1.14
C ILE A 35 11.66 8.93 0.02
N ASP A 36 11.56 8.20 -1.10
CA ASP A 36 10.65 8.57 -2.18
C ASP A 36 9.20 8.49 -1.69
N THR A 37 8.46 9.56 -1.89
CA THR A 37 7.11 9.73 -1.34
C THR A 37 6.22 10.32 -2.41
N TYR A 38 5.14 9.64 -2.76
CA TYR A 38 4.10 10.25 -3.57
C TYR A 38 3.31 11.24 -2.73
N HIS A 39 3.11 12.44 -3.25
CA HIS A 39 2.46 13.53 -2.56
C HIS A 39 1.44 14.21 -3.48
N ILE A 40 0.24 14.40 -2.97
CA ILE A 40 -0.82 15.19 -3.60
C ILE A 40 -1.26 16.28 -2.62
N LEU A 41 -1.29 17.52 -3.13
CA LEU A 41 -1.66 18.69 -2.34
C LEU A 41 -3.17 18.72 -2.11
N GLY A 42 -3.58 18.92 -0.86
CA GLY A 42 -4.96 19.13 -0.49
C GLY A 42 -5.46 20.51 -0.93
N LYS A 43 -6.74 20.62 -1.27
CA LYS A 43 -7.37 21.91 -1.62
C LYS A 43 -7.89 22.69 -0.39
N ASN A 44 -7.77 22.13 0.81
CA ASN A 44 -8.29 22.74 2.02
C ASN A 44 -7.22 23.66 2.66
N GLU A 45 -7.36 24.98 2.48
CA GLU A 45 -6.42 25.97 3.05
C GLU A 45 -6.42 26.03 4.59
N THR A 46 -7.47 25.50 5.24
CA THR A 46 -7.59 25.36 6.69
C THR A 46 -6.95 24.07 7.25
N SER A 47 -6.38 23.21 6.40
CA SER A 47 -5.72 21.97 6.82
C SER A 47 -4.32 22.14 7.44
N LYS A 48 -3.90 23.38 7.73
CA LYS A 48 -2.56 23.68 8.26
C LYS A 48 -2.22 22.77 9.46
N GLY A 49 -1.15 21.99 9.30
CA GLY A 49 -0.66 21.07 10.31
C GLY A 49 -1.32 19.69 10.32
N LYS A 50 -2.24 19.37 9.41
CA LYS A 50 -2.86 18.03 9.31
C LYS A 50 -2.64 17.43 7.93
N ALA A 51 -2.34 16.14 7.90
CA ALA A 51 -2.16 15.38 6.66
C ALA A 51 -2.60 13.93 6.85
N ILE A 52 -2.88 13.26 5.75
CA ILE A 52 -3.15 11.82 5.70
C ILE A 52 -1.89 11.12 5.20
N VAL A 53 -1.50 10.03 5.86
CA VAL A 53 -0.41 9.17 5.40
C VAL A 53 -1.00 7.81 5.03
N LEU A 54 -0.84 7.42 3.77
CA LEU A 54 -1.27 6.13 3.25
C LEU A 54 -0.05 5.20 3.17
N LEU A 55 -0.11 4.08 3.88
CA LEU A 55 0.94 3.06 3.85
C LEU A 55 0.59 1.98 2.83
N THR A 56 1.58 1.57 2.04
CA THR A 56 1.40 0.61 0.95
C THR A 56 1.58 -0.83 1.40
N ASP A 57 0.98 -1.75 0.65
CA ASP A 57 1.29 -3.17 0.73
C ASP A 57 2.62 -3.49 0.02
N ILE A 58 2.96 -4.78 -0.07
CA ILE A 58 4.22 -5.27 -0.67
C ILE A 58 4.49 -4.80 -2.11
N PHE A 59 3.49 -4.31 -2.84
CA PHE A 59 3.66 -3.79 -4.20
C PHE A 59 4.16 -2.34 -4.22
N GLY A 60 4.22 -1.67 -3.07
CA GLY A 60 4.80 -0.33 -2.95
C GLY A 60 4.03 0.72 -3.76
N LEU A 61 4.73 1.68 -4.35
CA LEU A 61 4.14 2.83 -5.05
C LEU A 61 3.64 2.50 -6.47
N THR A 62 2.86 1.44 -6.67
CA THR A 62 2.18 1.19 -7.95
C THR A 62 1.11 2.25 -8.25
N LYS A 63 0.42 2.14 -9.39
CA LYS A 63 -0.64 3.07 -9.78
C LYS A 63 -1.76 3.17 -8.74
N ASN A 64 -2.19 2.05 -8.16
CA ASN A 64 -3.35 2.02 -7.27
C ASN A 64 -3.19 2.89 -6.02
N PRO A 65 -2.15 2.74 -5.17
CA PRO A 65 -2.03 3.58 -3.98
C PRO A 65 -1.87 5.07 -4.30
N ARG A 66 -1.30 5.43 -5.45
CA ARG A 66 -1.23 6.83 -5.92
C ARG A 66 -2.62 7.37 -6.29
N MET A 67 -3.41 6.59 -7.04
CA MET A 67 -4.79 6.94 -7.36
C MET A 67 -5.67 7.03 -6.11
N THR A 68 -5.49 6.13 -5.14
CA THR A 68 -6.19 6.19 -3.85
C THR A 68 -5.82 7.45 -3.09
N ALA A 69 -4.55 7.86 -3.10
CA ALA A 69 -4.12 9.10 -2.48
C ALA A 69 -4.79 10.32 -3.12
N ASP A 70 -4.89 10.36 -4.45
CA ASP A 70 -5.59 11.43 -5.17
C ASP A 70 -7.06 11.51 -4.78
N GLU A 71 -7.78 10.38 -4.78
CA GLU A 71 -9.20 10.33 -4.40
C GLU A 71 -9.41 10.73 -2.93
N VAL A 72 -8.52 10.29 -2.04
CA VAL A 72 -8.57 10.67 -0.62
C VAL A 72 -8.30 12.15 -0.43
N SER A 73 -7.33 12.72 -1.15
CA SER A 73 -7.04 14.16 -1.13
C SER A 73 -8.22 14.97 -1.65
N GLU A 74 -8.81 14.55 -2.77
CA GLU A 74 -9.96 15.21 -3.36
C GLU A 74 -11.17 15.24 -2.41
N LYS A 75 -11.48 14.10 -1.76
CA LYS A 75 -12.63 13.99 -0.85
C LYS A 75 -12.42 14.66 0.50
N SER A 76 -11.20 14.57 1.03
CA SER A 76 -10.91 15.05 2.38
C SER A 76 -10.39 16.49 2.41
N GLY A 77 -9.82 16.94 1.29
CA GLY A 77 -9.14 18.23 1.14
C GLY A 77 -7.76 18.31 1.80
N PHE A 78 -7.27 17.24 2.45
CA PHE A 78 -5.96 17.22 3.11
C PHE A 78 -4.84 16.81 2.17
N ASP A 79 -3.62 17.24 2.49
CA ASP A 79 -2.41 16.66 1.88
C ASP A 79 -2.36 15.16 2.16
N VAL A 80 -2.03 14.38 1.13
CA VAL A 80 -1.85 12.93 1.26
C VAL A 80 -0.43 12.55 0.86
N TYR A 81 0.25 11.84 1.76
CA TYR A 81 1.60 11.34 1.57
C TYR A 81 1.60 9.82 1.53
N VAL A 82 2.31 9.25 0.54
CA VAL A 82 2.48 7.80 0.39
C VAL A 82 3.98 7.49 0.33
N PRO A 83 4.62 7.15 1.46
CA PRO A 83 6.05 6.84 1.47
C PRO A 83 6.34 5.48 0.85
N ASP A 84 7.46 5.37 0.17
CA ASP A 84 8.03 4.09 -0.26
C ASP A 84 8.66 3.36 0.93
N LEU A 85 7.96 2.35 1.42
CA LEU A 85 8.37 1.55 2.56
C LEU A 85 9.48 0.53 2.22
N PHE A 86 9.73 0.29 0.94
CA PHE A 86 10.62 -0.77 0.44
C PHE A 86 11.84 -0.23 -0.30
N ASN A 87 12.04 1.09 -0.30
CA ASN A 87 13.22 1.75 -0.86
C ASN A 87 13.52 1.30 -2.31
N GLY A 88 12.50 1.31 -3.15
CA GLY A 88 12.58 0.96 -4.57
C GLY A 88 12.64 -0.54 -4.85
N ASP A 89 12.52 -1.41 -3.83
CA ASP A 89 12.47 -2.88 -3.99
C ASP A 89 11.05 -3.40 -3.66
N PRO A 90 9.95 -2.99 -4.34
CA PRO A 90 8.65 -3.61 -4.15
C PRO A 90 8.57 -4.98 -4.82
N VAL A 91 7.63 -5.81 -4.38
CA VAL A 91 7.31 -7.05 -5.08
C VAL A 91 6.67 -6.69 -6.43
N PRO A 92 7.09 -7.33 -7.55
CA PRO A 92 6.44 -7.12 -8.83
C PRO A 92 5.04 -7.75 -8.84
N THR A 93 4.06 -7.06 -9.43
CA THR A 93 2.66 -7.52 -9.49
C THR A 93 2.49 -8.84 -10.24
N SER A 94 3.44 -9.21 -11.11
CA SER A 94 3.44 -10.51 -11.81
C SER A 94 3.59 -11.70 -10.86
N VAL A 95 3.97 -11.50 -9.59
CA VAL A 95 3.92 -12.56 -8.57
C VAL A 95 2.49 -13.03 -8.32
N LEU A 96 1.49 -12.18 -8.58
CA LEU A 96 0.07 -12.56 -8.51
C LEU A 96 -0.34 -13.49 -9.66
N GLU A 97 0.38 -13.48 -10.78
CA GLU A 97 0.05 -14.28 -11.95
C GLU A 97 0.24 -15.77 -11.65
N GLY A 98 -0.87 -16.51 -11.61
CA GLY A 98 -0.87 -17.94 -11.27
C GLY A 98 -0.87 -18.24 -9.78
N MET A 99 -1.18 -17.25 -8.91
CA MET A 99 -1.57 -17.55 -7.54
C MET A 99 -2.90 -18.33 -7.56
N PRO A 100 -2.96 -19.53 -6.95
CA PRO A 100 -4.23 -20.23 -6.79
C PRO A 100 -5.11 -19.42 -5.83
N GLU A 101 -6.36 -19.20 -6.23
CA GLU A 101 -7.36 -18.46 -5.43
C GLU A 101 -7.62 -19.12 -4.06
N ALA A 102 -7.28 -20.42 -3.90
CA ALA A 102 -7.33 -21.12 -2.63
C ALA A 102 -6.35 -22.32 -2.52
N PRO A 103 -5.85 -22.67 -1.31
CA PRO A 103 -4.91 -23.79 -1.09
C PRO A 103 -5.44 -25.17 -1.52
N ASN A 104 -6.77 -25.32 -1.58
CA ASN A 104 -7.51 -26.54 -1.91
C ASN A 104 -7.88 -26.66 -3.40
N GLU A 105 -7.77 -25.59 -4.19
CA GLU A 105 -8.09 -25.58 -5.63
C GLU A 105 -6.86 -25.74 -6.53
N ALA A 106 -5.65 -25.82 -5.97
CA ALA A 106 -4.49 -26.25 -6.74
C ALA A 106 -4.65 -27.74 -7.12
N ARG A 107 -5.32 -27.97 -8.26
CA ARG A 107 -5.76 -29.25 -8.83
C ARG A 107 -4.67 -30.34 -8.96
N SER A 108 -3.40 -30.04 -8.70
CA SER A 108 -2.30 -31.01 -8.72
C SER A 108 -1.15 -30.64 -7.75
N ILE A 109 -0.55 -31.66 -7.12
CA ILE A 109 0.65 -31.55 -6.28
C ILE A 109 1.80 -30.84 -7.02
N GLY A 110 1.92 -31.03 -8.34
CA GLY A 110 2.94 -30.35 -9.14
C GLY A 110 2.73 -28.84 -9.24
N ALA A 111 1.47 -28.38 -9.29
CA ALA A 111 1.14 -26.95 -9.25
C ALA A 111 1.44 -26.36 -7.86
N LYS A 112 1.12 -27.09 -6.78
CA LYS A 112 1.46 -26.70 -5.40
C LYS A 112 2.98 -26.60 -5.20
N LEU A 113 3.75 -27.58 -5.70
CA LEU A 113 5.21 -27.58 -5.54
C LEU A 113 5.88 -26.44 -6.34
N ARG A 114 5.40 -26.16 -7.55
CA ARG A 114 5.86 -24.99 -8.33
C ARG A 114 5.50 -23.67 -7.65
N PHE A 115 4.32 -23.57 -7.07
CA PHE A 115 3.87 -22.40 -6.32
C PHE A 115 4.73 -22.17 -5.08
N VAL A 116 4.89 -23.20 -4.22
CA VAL A 116 5.75 -23.13 -3.03
C VAL A 116 7.18 -22.79 -3.42
N GLY A 117 7.70 -23.40 -4.49
CA GLY A 117 9.02 -23.09 -5.04
C GLY A 117 9.16 -21.60 -5.39
N LYS A 118 8.27 -21.06 -6.23
CA LYS A 118 8.29 -19.63 -6.61
C LYS A 118 8.09 -18.69 -5.42
N PHE A 119 7.16 -18.99 -4.52
CA PHE A 119 6.92 -18.19 -3.32
C PHE A 119 8.16 -18.15 -2.42
N VAL A 120 8.75 -19.32 -2.14
CA VAL A 120 9.94 -19.41 -1.28
C VAL A 120 11.15 -18.72 -1.94
N THR A 121 11.38 -18.91 -3.25
CA THR A 121 12.54 -18.30 -3.91
C THR A 121 12.39 -16.81 -4.13
N SER A 122 11.18 -16.33 -4.44
CA SER A 122 10.97 -14.93 -4.81
C SER A 122 10.57 -14.05 -3.63
N LEU A 123 9.64 -14.51 -2.78
CA LEU A 123 9.16 -13.74 -1.64
C LEU A 123 9.94 -14.01 -0.36
N GLY A 124 10.51 -15.20 -0.17
CA GLY A 124 11.28 -15.52 1.04
C GLY A 124 12.41 -14.51 1.34
N PRO A 125 13.37 -14.32 0.41
CA PRO A 125 14.43 -13.34 0.58
C PRO A 125 13.91 -11.91 0.70
N TRP A 126 12.88 -11.55 -0.07
CA TRP A 126 12.27 -10.21 -0.03
C TRP A 126 11.65 -9.92 1.34
N MET A 127 10.86 -10.86 1.89
CA MET A 127 10.27 -10.78 3.22
C MET A 127 11.32 -10.64 4.31
N PHE A 128 12.50 -11.25 4.16
CA PHE A 128 13.60 -11.06 5.10
C PHE A 128 14.19 -9.65 5.03
N ARG A 129 14.41 -9.12 3.81
CA ARG A 129 14.93 -7.75 3.59
C ARG A 129 13.94 -6.67 4.06
N HIS A 130 12.64 -6.91 3.91
CA HIS A 130 11.56 -5.96 4.20
C HIS A 130 10.70 -6.38 5.39
N ARG A 131 11.25 -7.20 6.29
CA ARG A 131 10.56 -7.60 7.52
C ARG A 131 10.27 -6.38 8.38
N GLN A 132 9.28 -6.50 9.26
CA GLN A 132 8.85 -5.43 10.15
C GLN A 132 10.01 -4.72 10.88
N ALA A 133 11.02 -5.45 11.35
CA ALA A 133 12.18 -4.87 12.03
C ALA A 133 13.05 -3.95 11.15
N VAL A 134 12.97 -4.08 9.82
CA VAL A 134 13.67 -3.22 8.85
C VAL A 134 12.77 -2.07 8.41
N THR A 135 11.48 -2.34 8.16
CA THR A 135 10.53 -1.34 7.65
C THR A 135 10.09 -0.35 8.72
N LEU A 136 9.93 -0.78 9.98
CA LEU A 136 9.44 0.08 11.06
C LEU A 136 10.35 1.31 11.30
N PRO A 137 11.69 1.17 11.37
CA PRO A 137 12.59 2.33 11.44
C PRO A 137 12.43 3.33 10.27
N ILE A 138 12.12 2.85 9.06
CA ILE A 138 11.88 3.70 7.89
C ILE A 138 10.59 4.53 8.09
N VAL A 139 9.53 3.87 8.56
CA VAL A 139 8.25 4.52 8.89
C VAL A 139 8.43 5.56 9.99
N GLU A 140 9.15 5.22 11.07
CA GLU A 140 9.43 6.15 12.17
C GLU A 140 10.26 7.35 11.71
N LYS A 141 11.31 7.12 10.93
CA LYS A 141 12.13 8.17 10.31
C LYS A 141 11.28 9.08 9.44
N PHE A 142 10.39 8.52 8.63
CA PHE A 142 9.46 9.26 7.79
C PHE A 142 8.54 10.16 8.61
N PHE A 143 7.86 9.62 9.63
CA PHE A 143 6.96 10.42 10.47
C PHE A 143 7.69 11.53 11.23
N LYS A 144 8.91 11.27 11.71
CA LYS A 144 9.74 12.30 12.35
C LYS A 144 10.05 13.43 11.37
N ALA A 145 10.46 13.09 10.15
CA ALA A 145 10.79 14.04 9.10
C ALA A 145 9.57 14.83 8.62
N LEU A 146 8.42 14.17 8.44
CA LEU A 146 7.17 14.82 8.04
C LEU A 146 6.75 15.90 9.05
N ARG A 147 6.91 15.61 10.35
CA ARG A 147 6.64 16.58 11.42
C ARG A 147 7.61 17.76 11.39
N SER A 148 8.91 17.51 11.19
CA SER A 148 9.92 18.58 11.23
C SER A 148 9.98 19.43 9.95
N GLU A 149 9.82 18.81 8.77
CA GLU A 149 9.98 19.46 7.46
C GLU A 149 8.67 20.08 6.96
N LYS A 150 7.52 19.47 7.26
CA LYS A 150 6.20 19.90 6.76
C LYS A 150 5.28 20.45 7.86
N GLY A 151 5.73 20.44 9.11
CA GLY A 151 4.95 20.98 10.23
C GLY A 151 3.66 20.23 10.52
N VAL A 152 3.54 18.98 10.06
CA VAL A 152 2.38 18.13 10.33
C VAL A 152 2.38 17.75 11.81
N THR A 153 1.28 17.97 12.51
CA THR A 153 1.05 17.63 13.92
C THR A 153 -0.06 16.59 14.06
N ARG A 154 -0.19 16.00 15.26
CA ARG A 154 -1.18 14.93 15.55
C ARG A 154 -2.58 15.49 15.74
#